data_AF-A0A7W5AEE0-F1
#
_entry.id   AF-A0A7W5AEE0-F1
#
_cell.length_a   1.000
_cell.length_b   1.000
_cell.length_c   1.000
_cell.angle_alpha   90.00
_cell.angle_beta   90.00
_cell.angle_gamma   90.00
#
_symmetry.space_group_name_H-M   'P 1'
#
loop_
_entity.id
_entity.type
_entity.pdbx_description
1 polymer ?
#
loop_
_entity_poly.entity_id
_entity_poly.type
_entity_poly.pdbx_seq_one_letter_code
_entity_poly.pdbx_strand_id
1 'polypeptide(L)'
;MSPITALRTAQRVLADQSVTRMLGTRLISFSEEGAVVELDIRPEITNHHGAVHGGIVAYAADCALAFAGGAALGPDVVTSGLTIDYIAPARGRTLRANGMVMRAEGRRAACRCELVAIADDGTETLVAVAQGTIVAPEKKPERTEGTVAQEERAAKATDRASVRLGRIGTPTIQEVLKERRRTGDTDDGATVALVIEGGGMRGIVSAAMAAVIEQEGILDHIDMIVGTSAGAVNAAALAVGAANAMAESYAEVFASPEFIDVRRIARGRPVIDGLRIVSHVDDLLDIGSASGTDWAGRLAMVATDVDTGRAEALSDFADRDDLVNSLHASGLLPLLAGDPVQWRGRRWLDGGIVEAVPVVSAAARGATHAIVLATRPPGTQPGYGAADVVVERYLRRLNPELAAAYRGRPHRYRETLQQVRDGWSHGLSTIALTPRLSDPLPGRLERDQVALRAARTAAADAAREHLAFLLEEKP
;
A
#
# COMPACT_ATOMS: atom_id res chain seq x y z
N MET A 1 -26.60 -30.04 10.97
CA MET A 1 -26.84 -29.00 9.92
C MET A 1 -27.21 -29.75 8.64
N SER A 2 -28.18 -29.31 7.81
CA SER A 2 -28.44 -30.03 6.55
C SER A 2 -27.20 -29.93 5.64
N PRO A 3 -26.88 -30.95 4.80
CA PRO A 3 -25.69 -30.94 3.94
C PRO A 3 -25.59 -29.70 3.04
N ILE A 4 -26.73 -29.22 2.54
CA ILE A 4 -26.83 -28.00 1.72
C ILE A 4 -26.43 -26.75 2.51
N THR A 5 -26.79 -26.68 3.79
CA THR A 5 -26.44 -25.54 4.65
C THR A 5 -24.97 -25.56 5.05
N ALA A 6 -24.38 -26.75 5.24
CA ALA A 6 -22.95 -26.92 5.50
C ALA A 6 -22.09 -26.46 4.31
N LEU A 7 -22.41 -26.91 3.09
CA LEU A 7 -21.72 -26.48 1.87
C LEU A 7 -21.82 -24.98 1.64
N ARG A 8 -23.01 -24.39 1.81
CA ARG A 8 -23.20 -22.92 1.67
C ARG A 8 -22.37 -22.13 2.68
N THR A 9 -22.21 -22.65 3.89
CA THR A 9 -21.40 -22.00 4.93
C THR A 9 -19.91 -22.08 4.57
N ALA A 10 -19.44 -23.26 4.15
CA ALA A 10 -18.07 -23.45 3.69
C ALA A 10 -17.76 -22.60 2.43
N GLN A 11 -18.70 -22.45 1.51
CA GLN A 11 -18.56 -21.56 0.35
C GLN A 11 -18.41 -20.08 0.73
N ARG A 12 -19.08 -19.63 1.80
CA ARG A 12 -18.89 -18.27 2.33
C ARG A 12 -17.49 -18.09 2.91
N VAL A 13 -17.03 -19.06 3.71
CA VAL A 13 -15.66 -19.06 4.26
C VAL A 13 -14.62 -19.03 3.15
N LEU A 14 -14.82 -19.80 2.07
CA LEU A 14 -13.97 -19.74 0.88
C LEU A 14 -13.99 -18.35 0.26
N ALA A 15 -15.18 -17.76 0.06
CA ALA A 15 -15.35 -16.46 -0.61
C ALA A 15 -14.85 -15.25 0.20
N ASP A 16 -14.66 -15.41 1.51
CA ASP A 16 -14.09 -14.36 2.37
C ASP A 16 -12.56 -14.24 2.20
N GLN A 17 -11.90 -15.27 1.68
CA GLN A 17 -10.47 -15.25 1.38
C GLN A 17 -10.20 -14.44 0.09
N SER A 18 -9.25 -13.50 0.12
CA SER A 18 -8.93 -12.66 -1.05
C SER A 18 -8.35 -13.48 -2.20
N VAL A 19 -7.45 -14.42 -1.89
CA VAL A 19 -6.74 -15.25 -2.88
C VAL A 19 -7.67 -16.19 -3.65
N THR A 20 -8.69 -16.77 -2.99
CA THR A 20 -9.67 -17.66 -3.64
C THR A 20 -10.53 -16.90 -4.64
N ARG A 21 -10.92 -15.65 -4.33
CA ARG A 21 -11.64 -14.78 -5.26
C ARG A 21 -10.78 -14.38 -6.45
N MET A 22 -9.51 -14.06 -6.21
CA MET A 22 -8.55 -13.72 -7.27
C MET A 22 -8.38 -14.89 -8.26
N LEU A 23 -8.26 -16.12 -7.76
CA LEU A 23 -8.07 -17.31 -8.59
C LEU A 23 -9.39 -17.86 -9.15
N GLY A 24 -10.54 -17.44 -8.64
CA GLY A 24 -11.85 -17.93 -9.05
C GLY A 24 -12.15 -19.34 -8.54
N THR A 25 -11.59 -19.70 -7.39
CA THR A 25 -11.73 -21.03 -6.76
C THR A 25 -13.17 -21.26 -6.32
N ARG A 26 -13.71 -22.44 -6.62
CA ARG A 26 -15.07 -22.84 -6.25
C ARG A 26 -15.05 -24.10 -5.40
N LEU A 27 -15.74 -24.09 -4.26
CA LEU A 27 -16.01 -25.29 -3.47
C LEU A 27 -17.28 -25.96 -4.00
N ILE A 28 -17.12 -27.13 -4.61
CA ILE A 28 -18.18 -27.87 -5.31
C ILE A 28 -18.85 -28.89 -4.40
N SER A 29 -18.08 -29.51 -3.51
CA SER A 29 -18.57 -30.49 -2.53
C SER A 29 -17.93 -30.26 -1.17
N PHE A 30 -18.69 -30.49 -0.12
CA PHE A 30 -18.24 -30.42 1.28
C PHE A 30 -19.07 -31.38 2.13
N SER A 31 -18.41 -32.32 2.78
CA SER A 31 -19.02 -33.35 3.62
C SER A 31 -18.05 -33.77 4.73
N GLU A 32 -18.49 -34.66 5.62
CA GLU A 32 -17.61 -35.23 6.66
C GLU A 32 -16.45 -36.05 6.06
N GLU A 33 -16.60 -36.57 4.84
CA GLU A 33 -15.58 -37.36 4.15
C GLU A 33 -14.50 -36.49 3.49
N GLY A 34 -14.80 -35.20 3.23
CA GLY A 34 -13.87 -34.31 2.55
C GLY A 34 -14.51 -33.15 1.79
N ALA A 35 -13.71 -32.56 0.91
CA ALA A 35 -14.03 -31.34 0.17
C ALA A 35 -13.46 -31.38 -1.25
N VAL A 36 -14.24 -30.88 -2.22
CA VAL A 36 -13.82 -30.78 -3.62
C VAL A 36 -13.80 -29.31 -4.04
N VAL A 37 -12.64 -28.83 -4.49
CA VAL A 37 -12.48 -27.48 -5.04
C VAL A 37 -12.11 -27.54 -6.51
N GLU A 38 -12.54 -26.54 -7.26
CA GLU A 38 -12.25 -26.39 -8.70
C GLU A 38 -11.73 -24.99 -9.03
N LEU A 39 -10.86 -24.94 -10.05
CA LEU A 39 -10.41 -23.73 -10.72
C LEU A 39 -10.59 -23.88 -12.23
N ASP A 40 -10.97 -22.80 -12.90
CA ASP A 40 -10.90 -22.75 -14.37
C ASP A 40 -9.46 -22.52 -14.81
N ILE A 41 -8.98 -23.35 -15.73
CA ILE A 41 -7.66 -23.23 -16.33
C ILE A 41 -7.71 -22.12 -17.37
N ARG A 42 -6.99 -21.03 -17.11
CA ARG A 42 -6.93 -19.84 -17.96
C ARG A 42 -5.49 -19.34 -18.11
N PRO A 43 -5.15 -18.59 -19.18
CA PRO A 43 -3.76 -18.22 -19.48
C PRO A 43 -3.02 -17.58 -18.30
N GLU A 44 -3.71 -16.79 -17.49
CA GLU A 44 -3.16 -16.02 -16.36
C GLU A 44 -2.61 -16.90 -15.23
N ILE A 45 -3.02 -18.17 -15.15
CA ILE A 45 -2.56 -19.11 -14.12
C ILE A 45 -1.64 -20.21 -14.68
N THR A 46 -1.27 -20.11 -15.96
CA THR A 46 -0.37 -21.07 -16.61
C THR A 46 1.09 -20.66 -16.51
N ASN A 47 1.98 -21.64 -16.58
CA ASN A 47 3.42 -21.44 -16.74
C ASN A 47 3.78 -21.21 -18.22
N HIS A 48 5.05 -20.93 -18.49
CA HIS A 48 5.57 -20.72 -19.85
C HIS A 48 5.45 -21.95 -20.78
N HIS A 49 5.03 -23.10 -20.27
CA HIS A 49 4.74 -24.31 -21.03
C HIS A 49 3.23 -24.56 -21.25
N GLY A 50 2.37 -23.60 -20.89
CA GLY A 50 0.92 -23.67 -21.06
C GLY A 50 0.22 -24.70 -20.16
N ALA A 51 0.87 -25.15 -19.08
CA ALA A 51 0.23 -25.94 -18.04
C ALA A 51 0.01 -25.06 -16.80
N VAL A 52 -0.94 -25.39 -15.92
CA VAL A 52 -1.16 -24.63 -14.68
C VAL A 52 0.16 -24.54 -13.90
N HIS A 53 0.48 -23.34 -13.42
CA HIS A 53 1.70 -23.11 -12.64
C HIS A 53 1.72 -24.02 -11.39
N GLY A 54 2.86 -24.65 -11.10
CA GLY A 54 2.97 -25.63 -10.02
C GLY A 54 2.52 -25.09 -8.66
N GLY A 55 2.86 -23.84 -8.34
CA GLY A 55 2.37 -23.17 -7.13
C GLY A 55 0.84 -23.03 -7.05
N ILE A 56 0.14 -22.90 -8.18
CA ILE A 56 -1.32 -22.85 -8.22
C ILE A 56 -1.93 -24.24 -8.04
N VAL A 57 -1.28 -25.28 -8.56
CA VAL A 57 -1.65 -26.68 -8.29
C VAL A 57 -1.49 -27.01 -6.80
N ALA A 58 -0.38 -26.59 -6.18
CA ALA A 58 -0.16 -26.74 -4.74
C ALA A 58 -1.19 -25.94 -3.91
N TYR A 59 -1.52 -24.72 -4.33
CA TYR A 59 -2.59 -23.92 -3.72
C TYR A 59 -3.95 -24.62 -3.75
N ALA A 60 -4.33 -25.21 -4.90
CA ALA A 60 -5.60 -25.94 -5.02
C ALA A 60 -5.63 -27.15 -4.08
N ALA A 61 -4.49 -27.85 -3.96
CA ALA A 61 -4.33 -28.95 -3.02
C ALA A 61 -4.48 -28.49 -1.56
N ASP A 62 -3.80 -27.41 -1.19
CA ASP A 62 -3.87 -26.83 0.16
C ASP A 62 -5.30 -26.43 0.53
N CYS A 63 -6.01 -25.75 -0.37
CA CYS A 63 -7.42 -25.40 -0.16
C CYS A 63 -8.28 -26.65 0.08
N ALA A 64 -8.17 -27.67 -0.79
CA ALA A 64 -8.94 -28.89 -0.64
C ALA A 64 -8.67 -29.58 0.71
N LEU A 65 -7.40 -29.64 1.12
CA LEU A 65 -6.98 -30.25 2.38
C LEU A 65 -7.50 -29.45 3.58
N ALA A 66 -7.39 -28.12 3.57
CA ALA A 66 -7.87 -27.26 4.64
C ALA A 66 -9.38 -27.40 4.86
N PHE A 67 -10.18 -27.40 3.78
CA PHE A 67 -11.62 -27.65 3.90
C PHE A 67 -11.92 -29.08 4.36
N ALA A 68 -11.21 -30.09 3.85
CA ALA A 68 -11.39 -31.46 4.33
C ALA A 68 -11.06 -31.58 5.83
N GLY A 69 -9.92 -31.08 6.28
CA GLY A 69 -9.54 -31.08 7.70
C GLY A 69 -10.50 -30.25 8.56
N GLY A 70 -11.00 -29.13 8.05
CA GLY A 70 -12.02 -28.31 8.71
C GLY A 70 -13.37 -29.00 8.87
N ALA A 71 -13.72 -29.94 7.98
CA ALA A 71 -14.91 -30.77 8.14
C ALA A 71 -14.80 -31.67 9.39
N ALA A 72 -13.60 -32.13 9.74
CA ALA A 72 -13.36 -32.98 10.91
C ALA A 72 -13.05 -32.21 12.20
N LEU A 73 -12.36 -31.06 12.10
CA LEU A 73 -11.85 -30.31 13.26
C LEU A 73 -12.65 -29.04 13.59
N GLY A 74 -13.52 -28.60 12.69
CA GLY A 74 -14.22 -27.31 12.77
C GLY A 74 -13.62 -26.25 11.83
N PRO A 75 -14.26 -25.08 11.70
CA PRO A 75 -13.94 -24.10 10.65
C PRO A 75 -12.63 -23.33 10.87
N ASP A 76 -12.11 -23.31 12.10
CA ASP A 76 -10.88 -22.61 12.45
C ASP A 76 -9.71 -23.59 12.40
N VAL A 77 -9.04 -23.64 11.26
CA VAL A 77 -7.94 -24.57 10.98
C VAL A 77 -6.85 -23.92 10.15
N VAL A 78 -5.64 -24.44 10.29
CA VAL A 78 -4.48 -24.04 9.49
C VAL A 78 -3.74 -25.27 8.95
N THR A 79 -3.17 -25.16 7.76
CA THR A 79 -2.27 -26.17 7.21
C THR A 79 -0.92 -26.07 7.92
N SER A 80 -0.55 -27.10 8.68
CA SER A 80 0.75 -27.18 9.37
C SER A 80 1.85 -27.78 8.49
N GLY A 81 1.50 -28.55 7.47
CA GLY A 81 2.45 -29.14 6.54
C GLY A 81 1.76 -29.70 5.30
N LEU A 82 2.46 -29.64 4.17
CA LEU A 82 1.98 -30.08 2.86
C LEU A 82 3.16 -30.68 2.08
N THR A 83 2.95 -31.85 1.50
CA THR A 83 3.83 -32.46 0.49
C THR A 83 3.00 -32.74 -0.75
N ILE A 84 3.55 -32.47 -1.93
CA ILE A 84 2.87 -32.66 -3.20
C ILE A 84 3.83 -33.26 -4.23
N ASP A 85 3.36 -34.31 -4.91
CA ASP A 85 4.03 -34.94 -6.03
C ASP A 85 3.29 -34.60 -7.33
N TYR A 86 4.02 -34.05 -8.30
CA TYR A 86 3.49 -33.73 -9.63
C TYR A 86 3.65 -34.93 -10.56
N ILE A 87 2.54 -35.42 -11.08
CA ILE A 87 2.48 -36.66 -11.89
C ILE A 87 2.44 -36.34 -13.38
N ALA A 88 1.67 -35.31 -13.77
CA ALA A 88 1.52 -34.89 -15.16
C ALA A 88 1.24 -33.38 -15.27
N PRO A 89 1.52 -32.74 -16.42
CA PRO A 89 1.18 -31.34 -16.63
C PRO A 89 -0.33 -31.09 -16.56
N ALA A 90 -0.77 -30.16 -15.70
CA ALA A 90 -2.15 -29.75 -15.58
C ALA A 90 -2.59 -28.91 -16.79
N ARG A 91 -3.25 -29.54 -17.76
CA ARG A 91 -3.82 -28.89 -18.97
C ARG A 91 -5.27 -29.29 -19.15
N GLY A 92 -6.06 -28.40 -19.71
CA GLY A 92 -7.49 -28.61 -19.95
C GLY A 92 -8.29 -27.37 -19.60
N ARG A 93 -9.56 -27.57 -19.25
CA ARG A 93 -10.53 -26.53 -18.90
C ARG A 93 -10.63 -26.29 -17.40
N THR A 94 -10.52 -27.36 -16.60
CA THR A 94 -10.75 -27.27 -15.15
C THR A 94 -9.70 -28.07 -14.39
N LEU A 95 -9.13 -27.48 -13.34
CA LEU A 95 -8.33 -28.17 -12.34
C LEU A 95 -9.24 -28.48 -11.15
N ARG A 96 -9.42 -29.75 -10.82
CA ARG A 96 -10.22 -30.21 -9.68
C ARG A 96 -9.30 -30.86 -8.65
N ALA A 97 -9.43 -30.44 -7.39
CA ALA A 97 -8.70 -30.98 -6.25
C ALA A 97 -9.69 -31.60 -5.26
N ASN A 98 -9.54 -32.89 -5.00
CA ASN A 98 -10.39 -33.67 -4.10
C ASN A 98 -9.64 -34.00 -2.82
N GLY A 99 -9.94 -33.27 -1.74
CA GLY A 99 -9.36 -33.45 -0.41
C GLY A 99 -10.20 -34.41 0.43
N MET A 100 -9.54 -35.36 1.08
CA MET A 100 -10.15 -36.39 1.92
C MET A 100 -9.47 -36.43 3.29
N VAL A 101 -10.25 -36.68 4.34
CA VAL A 101 -9.72 -36.88 5.70
C VAL A 101 -9.34 -38.34 5.88
N MET A 102 -8.05 -38.62 6.14
CA MET A 102 -7.57 -39.98 6.39
C MET A 102 -7.75 -40.37 7.85
N ARG A 103 -7.40 -39.44 8.75
CA ARG A 103 -7.52 -39.60 10.20
C ARG A 103 -7.61 -38.23 10.85
N ALA A 104 -8.54 -38.07 11.79
CA ALA A 104 -8.60 -36.90 12.66
C ALA A 104 -8.51 -37.35 14.13
N GLU A 105 -7.61 -36.74 14.89
CA GLU A 105 -7.40 -37.07 16.30
C GLU A 105 -6.99 -35.81 17.07
N GLY A 106 -7.71 -35.54 18.17
CA GLY A 106 -7.51 -34.34 18.96
C GLY A 106 -7.68 -33.07 18.11
N ARG A 107 -6.59 -32.32 17.94
CA ARG A 107 -6.56 -31.06 17.17
C ARG A 107 -5.90 -31.19 15.80
N ARG A 108 -5.64 -32.40 15.31
CA ARG A 108 -4.91 -32.63 14.06
C ARG A 108 -5.69 -33.56 13.14
N ALA A 109 -5.64 -33.28 11.85
CA ALA A 109 -6.20 -34.13 10.81
C ALA A 109 -5.13 -34.37 9.74
N ALA A 110 -4.85 -35.63 9.46
CA ALA A 110 -4.06 -36.05 8.30
C ALA A 110 -5.01 -36.19 7.10
N CYS A 111 -4.70 -35.47 6.03
CA CYS A 111 -5.54 -35.38 4.85
C CYS A 111 -4.73 -35.75 3.59
N ARG A 112 -5.41 -36.28 2.58
CA ARG A 112 -4.87 -36.56 1.25
C ARG A 112 -5.67 -35.80 0.22
N CYS A 113 -5.03 -35.35 -0.85
CA CYS A 113 -5.69 -34.69 -1.97
C CYS A 113 -5.23 -35.30 -3.30
N GLU A 114 -6.18 -35.54 -4.19
CA GLU A 114 -5.90 -35.94 -5.57
C GLU A 114 -6.35 -34.83 -6.51
N LEU A 115 -5.48 -34.44 -7.44
CA LEU A 115 -5.73 -33.36 -8.38
C LEU A 115 -5.81 -33.92 -9.78
N VAL A 116 -6.92 -33.62 -10.45
CA VAL A 116 -7.15 -33.97 -11.86
C VAL A 116 -7.32 -32.71 -12.70
N ALA A 117 -6.74 -32.71 -13.89
CA ALA A 117 -7.07 -31.73 -14.93
C ALA A 117 -8.11 -32.34 -15.88
N ILE A 118 -9.17 -31.59 -16.15
CA ILE A 118 -10.32 -32.01 -16.95
C ILE A 118 -10.27 -31.27 -18.28
N ALA A 119 -10.17 -32.00 -19.38
CA ALA A 119 -10.18 -31.46 -20.73
C ALA A 119 -11.59 -31.01 -21.17
N ASP A 120 -11.67 -30.35 -22.34
CA ASP A 120 -12.94 -29.87 -22.88
C ASP A 120 -13.93 -31.00 -23.21
N ASP A 121 -13.41 -32.17 -23.59
CA ASP A 121 -14.20 -33.38 -23.85
C ASP A 121 -14.60 -34.15 -22.57
N GLY A 122 -14.20 -33.64 -21.40
CA GLY A 122 -14.46 -34.25 -20.10
C GLY A 122 -13.43 -35.30 -19.66
N THR A 123 -12.38 -35.56 -20.45
CA THR A 123 -11.31 -36.48 -20.07
C THR A 123 -10.57 -35.96 -18.84
N GLU A 124 -10.48 -36.79 -17.79
CA GLU A 124 -9.75 -36.45 -16.56
C GLU A 124 -8.34 -37.06 -16.57
N THR A 125 -7.33 -36.24 -16.26
CA THR A 125 -5.93 -36.66 -16.12
C THR A 125 -5.45 -36.38 -14.70
N LEU A 126 -4.97 -37.39 -13.98
CA LEU A 126 -4.32 -37.20 -12.68
C LEU A 126 -3.02 -36.42 -12.85
N VAL A 127 -2.93 -35.25 -12.22
CA VAL A 127 -1.82 -34.30 -12.42
C VAL A 127 -0.97 -34.10 -11.18
N ALA A 128 -1.54 -34.29 -9.99
CA ALA A 128 -0.78 -34.29 -8.74
C ALA A 128 -1.50 -35.06 -7.63
N VAL A 129 -0.73 -35.52 -6.65
CA VAL A 129 -1.23 -36.06 -5.39
C VAL A 129 -0.53 -35.32 -4.26
N ALA A 130 -1.30 -34.94 -3.25
CA ALA A 130 -0.77 -34.22 -2.10
C ALA A 130 -1.20 -34.87 -0.78
N GLN A 131 -0.39 -34.68 0.25
CA GLN A 131 -0.70 -35.07 1.62
C GLN A 131 -0.41 -33.87 2.53
N GLY A 132 -1.29 -33.62 3.48
CA GLY A 132 -1.14 -32.50 4.40
C GLY A 132 -1.64 -32.79 5.80
N THR A 133 -1.13 -32.01 6.75
CA THR A 133 -1.59 -32.03 8.14
C THR A 133 -2.30 -30.72 8.44
N ILE A 134 -3.57 -30.81 8.80
CA ILE A 134 -4.42 -29.69 9.20
C ILE A 134 -4.53 -29.66 10.73
N VAL A 135 -4.45 -28.48 11.32
CA VAL A 135 -4.43 -28.29 12.78
C VAL A 135 -5.46 -27.24 13.21
N ALA A 136 -6.22 -27.53 14.26
CA ALA A 136 -7.05 -26.56 14.95
C ALA A 136 -6.21 -25.79 16.01
N PRO A 137 -6.13 -24.45 15.93
CA PRO A 137 -5.39 -23.64 16.89
C PRO A 137 -6.04 -23.68 18.30
N GLU A 138 -5.27 -23.32 19.34
CA GLU A 138 -5.79 -23.28 20.71
C GLU A 138 -6.71 -22.07 20.91
N LYS A 139 -7.90 -22.28 21.48
CA LYS A 139 -8.79 -21.19 21.86
C LYS A 139 -8.22 -20.46 23.08
N LYS A 140 -7.92 -19.16 22.95
CA LYS A 140 -7.58 -18.28 24.07
C LYS A 140 -8.78 -18.21 25.06
N PRO A 141 -8.59 -18.30 26.38
CA PRO A 141 -9.69 -18.16 27.34
C PRO A 141 -10.29 -16.75 27.35
N GLU A 142 -11.60 -16.65 27.64
CA GLU A 142 -12.33 -15.38 27.74
C GLU A 142 -11.83 -14.50 28.90
N ARG A 143 -11.81 -13.18 28.64
CA ARG A 143 -10.97 -12.16 29.30
C ARG A 143 -11.62 -11.58 30.57
N THR A 144 -10.84 -11.36 31.63
CA THR A 144 -11.22 -10.51 32.79
C THR A 144 -10.29 -9.31 32.94
N GLU A 145 -10.85 -8.19 33.41
CA GLU A 145 -10.33 -6.80 33.39
C GLU A 145 -8.98 -6.53 34.09
N GLY A 146 -8.35 -7.53 34.72
CA GLY A 146 -7.07 -7.37 35.42
C GLY A 146 -5.81 -7.49 34.56
N THR A 147 -5.93 -7.81 33.27
CA THR A 147 -4.77 -8.14 32.38
C THR A 147 -4.24 -6.97 31.54
N VAL A 148 -4.85 -5.78 31.63
CA VAL A 148 -4.51 -4.61 30.79
C VAL A 148 -3.05 -4.17 30.97
N ALA A 149 -2.51 -4.22 32.20
CA ALA A 149 -1.14 -3.76 32.49
C ALA A 149 -0.04 -4.74 32.02
N GLN A 150 -0.34 -6.03 31.86
CA GLN A 150 0.61 -7.01 31.32
C GLN A 150 0.45 -7.16 29.79
N GLU A 151 -0.75 -6.95 29.25
CA GLU A 151 -0.98 -6.88 27.80
C GLU A 151 -0.40 -5.60 27.17
N GLU A 152 -0.23 -4.47 27.88
CA GLU A 152 0.54 -3.34 27.30
C GLU A 152 2.03 -3.67 27.08
N ARG A 153 2.62 -4.49 27.95
CA ARG A 153 4.00 -4.99 27.80
C ARG A 153 4.11 -6.11 26.76
N ALA A 154 3.11 -6.99 26.67
CA ALA A 154 3.07 -8.05 25.65
C ALA A 154 2.65 -7.52 24.28
N ALA A 155 1.76 -6.51 24.20
CA ALA A 155 1.40 -5.79 22.99
C ALA A 155 2.63 -5.09 22.42
N LYS A 156 3.44 -4.41 23.25
CA LYS A 156 4.76 -3.89 22.83
C LYS A 156 5.73 -4.99 22.33
N ALA A 157 5.58 -6.23 22.80
CA ALA A 157 6.40 -7.37 22.37
C ALA A 157 5.87 -8.06 21.11
N THR A 158 4.55 -8.14 20.90
CA THR A 158 3.92 -8.59 19.66
C THR A 158 3.99 -7.55 18.57
N ASP A 159 3.97 -6.26 18.90
CA ASP A 159 4.21 -5.16 17.96
C ASP A 159 5.65 -5.23 17.44
N ARG A 160 6.62 -5.54 18.32
CA ARG A 160 8.00 -5.92 17.95
C ARG A 160 8.09 -7.20 17.11
N ALA A 161 7.13 -8.12 17.22
CA ALA A 161 7.13 -9.39 16.48
C ALA A 161 6.42 -9.27 15.13
N SER A 162 5.44 -8.38 14.96
CA SER A 162 4.82 -8.07 13.66
C SER A 162 5.79 -7.33 12.74
N VAL A 163 6.74 -6.55 13.28
CA VAL A 163 7.83 -5.96 12.46
C VAL A 163 8.78 -7.05 11.87
N ARG A 164 8.74 -8.29 12.37
CA ARG A 164 9.67 -9.39 11.96
C ARG A 164 9.21 -10.26 10.79
N LEU A 165 8.13 -9.90 10.08
CA LEU A 165 7.70 -10.60 8.87
C LEU A 165 8.22 -9.99 7.56
N GLY A 166 9.26 -9.14 7.64
CA GLY A 166 10.23 -9.02 6.55
C GLY A 166 11.06 -10.30 6.44
N ARG A 167 11.60 -10.62 5.25
CA ARG A 167 12.44 -11.81 5.01
C ARG A 167 13.32 -12.16 6.23
N ILE A 168 13.36 -13.44 6.63
CA ILE A 168 14.25 -13.94 7.70
C ILE A 168 15.66 -13.36 7.48
N GLY A 169 16.08 -12.42 8.33
CA GLY A 169 17.40 -11.77 8.28
C GLY A 169 17.47 -10.33 7.77
N THR A 170 16.39 -9.71 7.28
CA THR A 170 16.40 -8.27 6.94
C THR A 170 16.18 -7.42 8.21
N PRO A 171 17.09 -6.49 8.55
CA PRO A 171 16.87 -5.56 9.66
C PRO A 171 15.58 -4.75 9.50
N THR A 172 14.97 -4.38 10.61
CA THR A 172 13.85 -3.44 10.60
C THR A 172 14.35 -2.03 10.32
N ILE A 173 13.52 -1.16 9.75
CA ILE A 173 13.90 0.25 9.53
C ILE A 173 14.30 0.96 10.83
N GLN A 174 13.69 0.60 11.96
CA GLN A 174 14.09 1.15 13.26
C GLN A 174 15.52 0.74 13.64
N GLU A 175 15.91 -0.50 13.39
CA GLU A 175 17.28 -0.98 13.64
C GLU A 175 18.29 -0.28 12.72
N VAL A 176 17.96 -0.15 11.43
CA VAL A 176 18.79 0.57 10.45
C VAL A 176 19.00 2.03 10.89
N LEU A 177 17.91 2.77 11.15
CA LEU A 177 18.03 4.19 11.51
C LEU A 177 18.77 4.40 12.82
N LYS A 178 18.60 3.52 13.83
CA LYS A 178 19.37 3.58 15.07
C LYS A 178 20.85 3.37 14.83
N GLU A 179 21.21 2.40 14.00
CA GLU A 179 22.61 2.11 13.70
C GLU A 179 23.26 3.23 12.89
N ARG A 180 22.57 3.77 11.88
CA ARG A 180 23.01 4.96 11.12
C ARG A 180 23.20 6.16 12.04
N ARG A 181 22.28 6.40 12.99
CA ARG A 181 22.41 7.49 13.97
C ARG A 181 23.59 7.29 14.92
N ARG A 182 23.86 6.04 15.32
CA ARG A 182 24.96 5.69 16.23
C ARG A 182 26.33 5.79 15.57
N THR A 183 26.43 5.39 14.31
CA THR A 183 27.71 5.25 13.58
C THR A 183 28.01 6.39 12.63
N GLY A 184 26.98 7.07 12.13
CA GLY A 184 27.06 7.98 10.98
C GLY A 184 27.27 7.25 9.65
N ASP A 185 27.32 5.93 9.64
CA ASP A 185 27.55 5.13 8.44
C ASP A 185 26.23 4.85 7.72
N THR A 186 26.24 5.02 6.40
CA THR A 186 25.09 4.77 5.51
C THR A 186 25.39 3.68 4.48
N ASP A 187 26.60 3.11 4.48
CA ASP A 187 27.01 1.97 3.63
C ASP A 187 26.69 0.62 4.30
N ASP A 188 25.47 0.51 4.84
CA ASP A 188 24.95 -0.64 5.60
C ASP A 188 24.19 -1.65 4.72
N GLY A 189 24.23 -1.46 3.40
CA GLY A 189 23.47 -2.23 2.42
C GLY A 189 21.96 -1.95 2.43
N ALA A 190 21.49 -1.01 3.26
CA ALA A 190 20.13 -0.51 3.21
C ALA A 190 20.01 0.69 2.25
N THR A 191 18.81 0.87 1.70
CA THR A 191 18.42 2.06 0.94
C THR A 191 17.11 2.54 1.53
N VAL A 192 17.19 3.59 2.34
CA VAL A 192 16.10 4.14 3.13
C VAL A 192 15.44 5.26 2.35
N ALA A 193 14.17 5.06 1.99
CA ALA A 193 13.35 6.07 1.36
C ALA A 193 12.50 6.85 2.38
N LEU A 194 12.38 8.16 2.19
CA LEU A 194 11.31 8.96 2.78
C LEU A 194 10.19 9.12 1.77
N VAL A 195 9.04 8.48 2.06
CA VAL A 195 7.87 8.45 1.19
C VAL A 195 6.85 9.47 1.70
N ILE A 196 6.49 10.46 0.88
CA ILE A 196 5.64 11.58 1.29
C ILE A 196 4.30 11.54 0.55
N GLU A 197 3.20 11.29 1.28
CA GLU A 197 1.85 11.23 0.71
C GLU A 197 1.37 12.61 0.22
N GLY A 198 0.64 12.62 -0.89
CA GLY A 198 -0.10 13.79 -1.39
C GLY A 198 -1.47 14.02 -0.75
N GLY A 199 -1.87 15.29 -0.60
CA GLY A 199 -3.12 15.62 0.11
C GLY A 199 -3.87 16.88 -0.31
N GLY A 200 -3.40 17.64 -1.30
CA GLY A 200 -3.84 19.03 -1.48
C GLY A 200 -3.49 19.83 -0.21
N MET A 201 -4.43 20.61 0.34
CA MET A 201 -4.21 21.35 1.59
C MET A 201 -3.94 20.47 2.81
N ARG A 202 -4.38 19.20 2.79
CA ARG A 202 -3.99 18.21 3.82
C ARG A 202 -2.50 17.87 3.78
N GLY A 203 -1.80 18.24 2.71
CA GLY A 203 -0.34 18.15 2.61
C GLY A 203 0.40 18.90 3.72
N ILE A 204 -0.25 19.82 4.44
CA ILE A 204 0.28 20.44 5.66
C ILE A 204 0.65 19.42 6.75
N VAL A 205 -0.07 18.29 6.82
CA VAL A 205 0.21 17.20 7.78
C VAL A 205 1.56 16.57 7.46
N SER A 206 1.76 16.14 6.22
CA SER A 206 3.04 15.58 5.76
C SER A 206 4.16 16.62 5.75
N ALA A 207 3.86 17.91 5.51
CA ALA A 207 4.85 18.98 5.56
C ALA A 207 5.35 19.20 7.00
N ALA A 208 4.45 19.17 7.99
CA ALA A 208 4.82 19.26 9.40
C ALA A 208 5.68 18.07 9.84
N MET A 209 5.34 16.86 9.40
CA MET A 209 6.16 15.67 9.65
C MET A 209 7.55 15.77 8.99
N ALA A 210 7.62 16.26 7.75
CA ALA A 210 8.89 16.50 7.05
C ALA A 210 9.74 17.55 7.76
N ALA A 211 9.12 18.62 8.30
CA ALA A 211 9.81 19.62 9.11
C ALA A 211 10.40 19.02 10.39
N VAL A 212 9.74 18.02 11.02
CA VAL A 212 10.32 17.29 12.16
C VAL A 212 11.52 16.43 11.73
N ILE A 213 11.44 15.76 10.58
CA ILE A 213 12.58 14.98 10.03
C ILE A 213 13.80 15.89 9.80
N GLU A 214 13.59 17.09 9.25
CA GLU A 214 14.63 18.11 9.05
C GLU A 214 15.20 18.62 10.38
N GLN A 215 14.35 19.07 11.30
CA GLN A 215 14.74 19.65 12.59
C GLN A 215 15.52 18.68 13.49
N GLU A 216 15.18 17.40 13.44
CA GLU A 216 15.81 16.37 14.27
C GLU A 216 17.06 15.74 13.61
N GLY A 217 17.47 16.23 12.43
CA GLY A 217 18.65 15.74 11.70
C GLY A 217 18.49 14.33 11.15
N ILE A 218 17.26 13.84 10.98
CA ILE A 218 17.00 12.46 10.51
C ILE A 218 17.26 12.34 9.00
N LEU A 219 17.20 13.46 8.28
CA LEU A 219 17.43 13.51 6.84
C LEU A 219 18.82 12.97 6.44
N ASP A 220 19.83 13.11 7.31
CA ASP A 220 21.20 12.59 7.11
C ASP A 220 21.26 11.06 7.04
N HIS A 221 20.18 10.37 7.43
CA HIS A 221 20.07 8.92 7.43
C HIS A 221 19.13 8.40 6.32
N ILE A 222 18.71 9.27 5.41
CA ILE A 222 17.78 8.98 4.30
C ILE A 222 18.54 9.02 2.96
N ASP A 223 18.33 8.01 2.12
CA ASP A 223 19.04 7.87 0.84
C ASP A 223 18.24 8.44 -0.34
N MET A 224 16.91 8.48 -0.24
CA MET A 224 16.04 9.05 -1.27
C MET A 224 14.73 9.59 -0.70
N ILE A 225 14.13 10.56 -1.40
CA ILE A 225 12.81 11.10 -1.08
C ILE A 225 11.90 10.89 -2.28
N VAL A 226 10.73 10.29 -2.05
CA VAL A 226 9.72 10.04 -3.08
C VAL A 226 8.41 10.68 -2.65
N GLY A 227 7.91 11.64 -3.44
CA GLY A 227 6.70 12.39 -3.12
C GLY A 227 5.65 12.33 -4.22
N THR A 228 4.37 12.40 -3.84
CA THR A 228 3.25 12.53 -4.79
C THR A 228 2.50 13.83 -4.54
N SER A 229 2.20 14.61 -5.58
CA SER A 229 1.36 15.81 -5.50
C SER A 229 1.90 16.81 -4.47
N ALA A 230 1.09 17.23 -3.49
CA ALA A 230 1.55 18.03 -2.35
C ALA A 230 2.79 17.42 -1.63
N GLY A 231 2.92 16.10 -1.61
CA GLY A 231 4.10 15.41 -1.08
C GLY A 231 5.36 15.60 -1.92
N ALA A 232 5.23 15.79 -3.25
CA ALA A 232 6.36 16.13 -4.12
C ALA A 232 6.87 17.56 -3.86
N VAL A 233 5.96 18.51 -3.63
CA VAL A 233 6.31 19.88 -3.23
C VAL A 233 7.00 19.88 -1.87
N ASN A 234 6.46 19.14 -0.90
CA ASN A 234 7.08 19.00 0.42
C ASN A 234 8.46 18.32 0.34
N ALA A 235 8.64 17.34 -0.55
CA ALA A 235 9.92 16.67 -0.78
C ALA A 235 10.98 17.64 -1.34
N ALA A 236 10.61 18.48 -2.32
CA ALA A 236 11.50 19.49 -2.88
C ALA A 236 11.88 20.56 -1.83
N ALA A 237 10.94 21.00 -1.00
CA ALA A 237 11.22 21.89 0.12
C ALA A 237 12.17 21.29 1.15
N LEU A 238 11.99 20.02 1.51
CA LEU A 238 12.89 19.31 2.40
C LEU A 238 14.31 19.18 1.81
N ALA A 239 14.42 18.94 0.49
CA ALA A 239 15.70 18.81 -0.20
C ALA A 239 16.55 20.10 -0.19
N VAL A 240 15.94 21.26 0.04
CA VAL A 240 16.62 22.57 0.13
C VAL A 240 16.66 23.15 1.54
N GLY A 241 16.27 22.39 2.56
CA GLY A 241 16.28 22.86 3.95
C GLY A 241 15.15 23.84 4.30
N ALA A 242 14.03 23.78 3.57
CA ALA A 242 12.89 24.69 3.69
C ALA A 242 11.60 24.01 4.18
N ALA A 243 11.68 22.83 4.81
CA ALA A 243 10.48 22.07 5.15
C ALA A 243 9.56 22.81 6.15
N ASN A 244 10.13 23.53 7.14
CA ASN A 244 9.31 24.32 8.07
C ASN A 244 8.57 25.48 7.39
N ALA A 245 9.28 26.26 6.56
CA ALA A 245 8.69 27.38 5.81
C ALA A 245 7.61 26.90 4.82
N MET A 246 7.81 25.72 4.24
CA MET A 246 6.80 25.05 3.43
C MET A 246 5.54 24.70 4.23
N ALA A 247 5.70 24.14 5.43
CA ALA A 247 4.57 23.81 6.31
C ALA A 247 3.78 25.07 6.75
N GLU A 248 4.47 26.20 6.98
CA GLU A 248 3.86 27.51 7.25
C GLU A 248 3.01 28.02 6.09
N SER A 249 3.54 27.92 4.86
CA SER A 249 2.92 28.44 3.64
C SER A 249 1.53 27.87 3.34
N TYR A 250 1.21 26.66 3.80
CA TYR A 250 -0.15 26.11 3.66
C TYR A 250 -1.21 26.99 4.34
N ALA A 251 -0.96 27.43 5.58
CA ALA A 251 -1.92 28.25 6.31
C ALA A 251 -1.87 29.72 5.87
N GLU A 252 -0.67 30.21 5.51
CA GLU A 252 -0.45 31.65 5.33
C GLU A 252 -0.62 32.10 3.89
N VAL A 253 -0.28 31.22 2.92
CA VAL A 253 -0.25 31.54 1.50
C VAL A 253 -1.36 30.78 0.75
N PHE A 254 -1.37 29.45 0.79
CA PHE A 254 -2.26 28.65 -0.07
C PHE A 254 -3.73 28.67 0.34
N ALA A 255 -4.03 29.00 1.59
CA ALA A 255 -5.40 29.20 2.07
C ALA A 255 -6.09 30.43 1.43
N SER A 256 -5.33 31.30 0.75
CA SER A 256 -5.86 32.50 0.13
C SER A 256 -6.73 32.20 -1.11
N PRO A 257 -7.70 33.08 -1.45
CA PRO A 257 -8.51 32.94 -2.67
C PRO A 257 -7.70 33.10 -3.97
N GLU A 258 -6.44 33.54 -3.90
CA GLU A 258 -5.57 33.61 -5.08
C GLU A 258 -5.27 32.21 -5.62
N PHE A 259 -5.00 31.25 -4.72
CA PHE A 259 -4.60 29.89 -5.07
C PHE A 259 -5.78 28.91 -5.14
N ILE A 260 -6.76 29.05 -4.24
CA ILE A 260 -7.94 28.17 -4.19
C ILE A 260 -9.24 29.00 -4.24
N ASP A 261 -9.91 29.00 -5.39
CA ASP A 261 -11.20 29.67 -5.56
C ASP A 261 -12.23 28.78 -6.28
N VAL A 262 -13.11 28.17 -5.48
CA VAL A 262 -14.21 27.33 -5.96
C VAL A 262 -15.21 28.07 -6.85
N ARG A 263 -15.28 29.41 -6.77
CA ARG A 263 -16.20 30.22 -7.60
C ARG A 263 -15.74 30.27 -9.06
N ARG A 264 -14.51 29.87 -9.37
CA ARG A 264 -13.96 29.79 -10.74
C ARG A 264 -14.67 28.75 -11.61
N ILE A 265 -15.25 27.71 -11.01
CA ILE A 265 -16.04 26.67 -11.72
C ILE A 265 -17.19 27.32 -12.51
N ALA A 266 -17.91 28.26 -11.90
CA ALA A 266 -19.05 28.95 -12.53
C ALA A 266 -18.64 29.79 -13.76
N ARG A 267 -17.33 30.05 -13.93
CA ARG A 267 -16.76 30.80 -15.05
C ARG A 267 -15.94 29.92 -16.00
N GLY A 268 -16.01 28.59 -15.85
CA GLY A 268 -15.25 27.64 -16.67
C GLY A 268 -13.73 27.73 -16.48
N ARG A 269 -13.26 28.29 -15.36
CA ARG A 269 -11.82 28.42 -15.05
C ARG A 269 -11.39 27.37 -14.01
N PRO A 270 -10.11 26.94 -14.03
CA PRO A 270 -9.57 26.04 -13.01
C PRO A 270 -9.77 26.57 -11.58
N VAL A 271 -10.14 25.69 -10.66
CA VAL A 271 -10.29 25.98 -9.22
C VAL A 271 -8.93 26.27 -8.59
N ILE A 272 -7.93 25.50 -9.02
CA ILE A 272 -6.56 25.56 -8.57
C ILE A 272 -5.69 25.91 -9.77
N ASP A 273 -4.82 26.90 -9.61
CA ASP A 273 -3.82 27.22 -10.63
C ASP A 273 -2.50 26.55 -10.25
N GLY A 274 -2.31 25.31 -10.70
CA GLY A 274 -1.20 24.45 -10.27
C GLY A 274 0.18 25.03 -10.61
N LEU A 275 0.34 25.58 -11.82
CA LEU A 275 1.59 26.20 -12.24
C LEU A 275 1.90 27.45 -11.42
N ARG A 276 0.91 28.29 -11.12
CA ARG A 276 1.11 29.46 -10.24
C ARG A 276 1.44 29.06 -8.81
N ILE A 277 0.85 27.99 -8.27
CA ILE A 277 1.24 27.47 -6.96
C ILE A 277 2.70 27.07 -6.99
N VAL A 278 3.10 26.17 -7.89
CA VAL A 278 4.48 25.67 -7.92
C VAL A 278 5.48 26.80 -8.17
N SER A 279 5.19 27.70 -9.11
CA SER A 279 6.06 28.86 -9.39
C SER A 279 6.17 29.78 -8.18
N HIS A 280 5.06 30.04 -7.47
CA HIS A 280 5.10 30.87 -6.27
C HIS A 280 5.83 30.20 -5.11
N VAL A 281 5.70 28.88 -4.94
CA VAL A 281 6.48 28.13 -3.94
C VAL A 281 7.97 28.19 -4.28
N ASP A 282 8.32 28.04 -5.55
CA ASP A 282 9.69 28.15 -6.04
C ASP A 282 10.26 29.56 -5.86
N ASP A 283 9.50 30.61 -6.15
CA ASP A 283 9.93 31.99 -5.90
C ASP A 283 10.11 32.29 -4.39
N LEU A 284 9.30 31.67 -3.53
CA LEU A 284 9.33 31.89 -2.08
C LEU A 284 10.42 31.09 -1.37
N LEU A 285 10.64 29.84 -1.79
CA LEU A 285 11.45 28.85 -1.07
C LEU A 285 12.62 28.30 -1.89
N ASP A 286 12.77 28.72 -3.14
CA ASP A 286 13.80 28.26 -4.08
C ASP A 286 13.88 26.74 -4.22
N ILE A 287 12.72 26.07 -4.18
CA ILE A 287 12.62 24.60 -4.27
C ILE A 287 13.13 24.05 -5.61
N GLY A 288 13.15 24.87 -6.66
CA GLY A 288 13.73 24.56 -7.96
C GLY A 288 15.24 24.36 -7.93
N SER A 289 15.94 24.99 -6.98
CA SER A 289 17.38 24.82 -6.79
C SER A 289 17.78 23.39 -6.38
N ALA A 290 16.83 22.58 -5.88
CA ALA A 290 17.05 21.15 -5.58
C ALA A 290 17.58 20.34 -6.77
N SER A 291 17.33 20.78 -8.00
CA SER A 291 17.88 20.16 -9.22
C SER A 291 19.41 20.28 -9.32
N GLY A 292 20.02 21.23 -8.61
CA GLY A 292 21.46 21.46 -8.56
C GLY A 292 22.12 21.03 -7.24
N THR A 293 21.38 20.42 -6.31
CA THR A 293 21.94 19.91 -5.05
C THR A 293 22.22 18.41 -5.13
N ASP A 294 22.90 17.86 -4.11
CA ASP A 294 23.11 16.40 -3.98
C ASP A 294 21.80 15.60 -3.91
N TRP A 295 20.66 16.26 -3.69
CA TRP A 295 19.34 15.66 -3.71
C TRP A 295 18.78 15.44 -5.12
N ALA A 296 19.33 16.05 -6.17
CA ALA A 296 18.79 15.96 -7.53
C ALA A 296 18.64 14.50 -8.02
N GLY A 297 19.63 13.64 -7.72
CA GLY A 297 19.58 12.20 -8.02
C GLY A 297 18.81 11.35 -7.00
N ARG A 298 18.52 11.91 -5.82
CA ARG A 298 17.86 11.24 -4.69
C ARG A 298 16.39 11.60 -4.57
N LEU A 299 15.92 12.58 -5.32
CA LEU A 299 14.55 13.06 -5.31
C LEU A 299 13.77 12.45 -6.47
N ALA A 300 12.54 12.01 -6.19
CA ALA A 300 11.62 11.55 -7.22
C ALA A 300 10.18 12.01 -6.95
N MET A 301 9.47 12.34 -8.04
CA MET A 301 8.13 12.89 -7.99
C MET A 301 7.18 12.01 -8.78
N VAL A 302 6.19 11.43 -8.12
CA VAL A 302 5.28 10.50 -8.79
C VAL A 302 4.21 11.27 -9.54
N ALA A 303 4.12 11.02 -10.84
CA ALA A 303 3.06 11.51 -11.73
C ALA A 303 2.36 10.33 -12.41
N THR A 304 1.17 10.56 -12.92
CA THR A 304 0.43 9.57 -13.71
C THR A 304 0.60 9.89 -15.19
N ASP A 305 1.16 8.96 -15.96
CA ASP A 305 1.17 9.08 -17.41
C ASP A 305 -0.23 8.81 -17.98
N VAL A 306 -0.72 9.76 -18.77
CA VAL A 306 -2.09 9.73 -19.30
C VAL A 306 -2.29 8.62 -20.33
N ASP A 307 -1.29 8.34 -21.15
CA ASP A 307 -1.37 7.42 -22.29
C ASP A 307 -1.35 5.95 -21.84
N THR A 308 -0.54 5.64 -20.83
CA THR A 308 -0.36 4.29 -20.27
C THR A 308 -1.25 4.02 -19.05
N GLY A 309 -1.71 5.08 -18.36
CA GLY A 309 -2.47 4.96 -17.12
C GLY A 309 -1.65 4.50 -15.91
N ARG A 310 -0.32 4.61 -15.97
CA ARG A 310 0.61 4.12 -14.94
C ARG A 310 1.23 5.27 -14.15
N ALA A 311 1.58 5.00 -12.90
CA ALA A 311 2.41 5.89 -12.09
C ALA A 311 3.87 5.80 -12.54
N GLU A 312 4.55 6.93 -12.62
CA GLU A 312 5.98 7.01 -12.86
C GLU A 312 6.65 7.99 -11.91
N ALA A 313 7.81 7.60 -11.39
CA ALA A 313 8.65 8.42 -10.55
C ALA A 313 9.56 9.28 -11.43
N LEU A 314 9.18 10.53 -11.63
CA LEU A 314 9.97 11.53 -12.35
C LEU A 314 11.21 11.87 -11.53
N SER A 315 12.39 11.65 -12.10
CA SER A 315 13.70 11.93 -11.50
C SER A 315 14.68 12.46 -12.54
N ASP A 316 15.94 12.61 -12.13
CA ASP A 316 17.06 13.00 -12.98
C ASP A 316 16.76 14.34 -13.66
N PHE A 317 16.49 15.33 -12.82
CA PHE A 317 16.11 16.67 -13.27
C PHE A 317 17.29 17.32 -13.97
N ALA A 318 17.12 17.70 -15.23
CA ALA A 318 18.18 18.32 -16.02
C ALA A 318 18.54 19.72 -15.51
N ASP A 319 17.54 20.46 -15.04
CA ASP A 319 17.65 21.83 -14.55
C ASP A 319 16.45 22.19 -13.65
N ARG A 320 16.42 23.46 -13.20
CA ARG A 320 15.36 24.05 -12.38
C ARG A 320 13.98 23.92 -13.05
N ASP A 321 13.90 24.20 -14.34
CA ASP A 321 12.63 24.20 -15.08
C ASP A 321 12.09 22.77 -15.20
N ASP A 322 12.95 21.77 -15.38
CA ASP A 322 12.56 20.37 -15.42
C ASP A 322 12.03 19.85 -14.08
N LEU A 323 12.63 20.30 -12.96
CA LEU A 323 12.11 20.00 -11.63
C LEU A 323 10.75 20.67 -11.39
N VAL A 324 10.61 21.96 -11.71
CA VAL A 324 9.36 22.71 -11.56
C VAL A 324 8.23 22.12 -12.41
N ASN A 325 8.53 21.71 -13.65
CA ASN A 325 7.55 21.03 -14.50
C ASN A 325 7.18 19.65 -13.97
N SER A 326 8.13 18.93 -13.36
CA SER A 326 7.87 17.63 -12.70
C SER A 326 6.97 17.78 -11.47
N LEU A 327 7.15 18.83 -10.67
CA LEU A 327 6.25 19.20 -9.57
C LEU A 327 4.85 19.50 -10.07
N HIS A 328 4.75 20.31 -11.12
CA HIS A 328 3.46 20.67 -11.71
C HIS A 328 2.74 19.43 -12.26
N ALA A 329 3.44 18.53 -12.96
CA ALA A 329 2.91 17.26 -13.43
C ALA A 329 2.40 16.38 -12.27
N SER A 330 3.17 16.27 -11.19
CA SER A 330 2.83 15.45 -10.02
C SER A 330 1.60 15.96 -9.25
N GLY A 331 1.32 17.27 -9.29
CA GLY A 331 0.23 17.93 -8.56
C GLY A 331 -1.00 18.32 -9.36
N LEU A 332 -1.05 18.04 -10.67
CA LEU A 332 -2.14 18.50 -11.54
C LEU A 332 -3.43 17.69 -11.33
N LEU A 333 -4.31 18.18 -10.45
CA LEU A 333 -5.61 17.55 -10.17
C LEU A 333 -6.54 17.57 -11.40
N PRO A 334 -7.06 16.41 -11.85
CA PRO A 334 -7.99 16.34 -12.97
C PRO A 334 -9.21 17.24 -12.78
N LEU A 335 -9.65 17.91 -13.86
CA LEU A 335 -10.75 18.90 -13.91
C LEU A 335 -10.56 20.17 -13.06
N LEU A 336 -9.83 20.10 -11.95
CA LEU A 336 -9.68 21.21 -11.02
C LEU A 336 -8.50 22.13 -11.36
N ALA A 337 -7.48 21.60 -12.03
CA ALA A 337 -6.23 22.32 -12.30
C ALA A 337 -5.92 22.57 -13.80
N GLY A 338 -6.77 22.09 -14.72
CA GLY A 338 -6.61 22.32 -16.17
C GLY A 338 -6.43 21.03 -16.98
N ASP A 339 -5.93 21.18 -18.21
CA ASP A 339 -5.60 20.08 -19.11
C ASP A 339 -4.29 19.38 -18.71
N PRO A 340 -4.08 18.10 -19.09
CA PRO A 340 -2.85 17.37 -18.77
C PRO A 340 -1.57 18.13 -19.14
N VAL A 341 -0.58 18.11 -18.25
CA VAL A 341 0.71 18.77 -18.48
C VAL A 341 1.44 18.02 -19.61
N GLN A 342 1.84 18.74 -20.66
CA GLN A 342 2.69 18.21 -21.72
C GLN A 342 4.15 18.47 -21.37
N TRP A 343 4.88 17.43 -20.97
CA TRP A 343 6.26 17.52 -20.51
C TRP A 343 7.04 16.26 -20.87
N ARG A 344 8.35 16.38 -21.19
CA ARG A 344 9.20 15.26 -21.63
C ARG A 344 8.57 14.41 -22.76
N GLY A 345 7.84 15.06 -23.68
CA GLY A 345 7.17 14.39 -24.82
C GLY A 345 5.94 13.55 -24.45
N ARG A 346 5.47 13.62 -23.20
CA ARG A 346 4.36 12.82 -22.66
C ARG A 346 3.33 13.72 -22.00
N ARG A 347 2.18 13.14 -21.64
CA ARG A 347 1.07 13.83 -20.98
C ARG A 347 0.91 13.34 -19.56
N TRP A 348 0.85 14.26 -18.62
CA TRP A 348 0.90 13.95 -17.19
C TRP A 348 -0.29 14.50 -16.42
N LEU A 349 -0.69 13.75 -15.40
CA LEU A 349 -1.66 14.13 -14.37
C LEU A 349 -1.11 13.80 -12.98
N ASP A 350 -1.80 14.28 -11.94
CA ASP A 350 -1.45 14.02 -10.55
C ASP A 350 -1.17 12.53 -10.27
N GLY A 351 -0.05 12.23 -9.62
CA GLY A 351 0.35 10.86 -9.31
C GLY A 351 -0.61 10.14 -8.37
N GLY A 352 -1.37 10.89 -7.58
CA GLY A 352 -2.33 10.38 -6.61
C GLY A 352 -3.57 9.73 -7.22
N ILE A 353 -3.75 9.79 -8.55
CA ILE A 353 -4.73 8.99 -9.29
C ILE A 353 -4.40 7.50 -9.16
N VAL A 354 -3.13 7.15 -9.34
CA VAL A 354 -2.64 5.77 -9.30
C VAL A 354 -2.05 5.47 -7.92
N GLU A 355 -1.13 6.31 -7.45
CA GLU A 355 -0.25 6.07 -6.30
C GLU A 355 -0.12 7.30 -5.39
N ALA A 356 -1.10 7.50 -4.51
CA ALA A 356 -1.10 8.63 -3.57
C ALA A 356 -0.04 8.55 -2.47
N VAL A 357 0.37 7.33 -2.10
CA VAL A 357 1.44 7.03 -1.15
C VAL A 357 2.51 6.24 -1.92
N PRO A 358 3.62 6.88 -2.35
CA PRO A 358 4.49 6.34 -3.40
C PRO A 358 5.48 5.25 -2.94
N VAL A 359 4.97 4.22 -2.25
CA VAL A 359 5.75 3.10 -1.72
C VAL A 359 6.20 2.14 -2.84
N VAL A 360 5.34 1.90 -3.82
CA VAL A 360 5.66 1.03 -4.97
C VAL A 360 6.71 1.70 -5.84
N SER A 361 6.56 3.00 -6.08
CA SER A 361 7.55 3.82 -6.76
C SER A 361 8.89 3.86 -6.03
N ALA A 362 8.90 3.94 -4.69
CA ALA A 362 10.14 3.84 -3.91
C ALA A 362 10.80 2.45 -4.05
N ALA A 363 10.03 1.37 -3.94
CA ALA A 363 10.53 0.00 -4.11
C ALA A 363 11.11 -0.25 -5.51
N ALA A 364 10.43 0.25 -6.55
CA ALA A 364 10.90 0.14 -7.94
C ALA A 364 12.23 0.88 -8.18
N ARG A 365 12.56 1.86 -7.35
CA ARG A 365 13.83 2.61 -7.36
C ARG A 365 14.91 1.96 -6.49
N GLY A 366 14.67 0.76 -5.97
CA GLY A 366 15.66 0.00 -5.21
C GLY A 366 15.69 0.32 -3.72
N ALA A 367 14.70 1.05 -3.18
CA ALA A 367 14.57 1.16 -1.74
C ALA A 367 14.43 -0.24 -1.11
N THR A 368 14.94 -0.38 0.11
CA THR A 368 14.76 -1.59 0.94
C THR A 368 14.00 -1.28 2.22
N HIS A 369 13.97 0.00 2.62
CA HIS A 369 13.27 0.49 3.79
C HIS A 369 12.53 1.78 3.46
N ALA A 370 11.42 2.07 4.13
CA ALA A 370 10.73 3.35 3.98
C ALA A 370 10.11 3.92 5.26
N ILE A 371 10.35 5.21 5.50
CA ILE A 371 9.53 6.04 6.40
C ILE A 371 8.40 6.63 5.56
N VAL A 372 7.14 6.34 5.90
CA VAL A 372 5.98 6.83 5.17
C VAL A 372 5.30 7.95 5.96
N LEU A 373 5.27 9.16 5.40
CA LEU A 373 4.53 10.30 5.95
C LEU A 373 3.09 10.28 5.41
N ALA A 374 2.17 9.70 6.18
CA ALA A 374 0.77 9.59 5.78
C ALA A 374 -0.05 10.77 6.33
N THR A 375 -0.94 11.30 5.49
CA THR A 375 -1.75 12.48 5.83
C THR A 375 -3.03 12.15 6.56
N ARG A 376 -3.33 10.86 6.79
CA ARG A 376 -4.56 10.40 7.44
C ARG A 376 -4.28 9.44 8.58
N PRO A 377 -5.15 9.41 9.60
CA PRO A 377 -4.99 8.49 10.70
C PRO A 377 -5.23 7.04 10.28
N PRO A 378 -4.69 6.08 11.05
CA PRO A 378 -4.90 4.64 10.86
C PRO A 378 -6.36 4.24 10.63
N GLY A 379 -6.59 3.28 9.72
CA GLY A 379 -7.93 2.73 9.44
C GLY A 379 -8.87 3.65 8.65
N THR A 380 -8.40 4.83 8.24
CA THR A 380 -9.19 5.74 7.38
C THR A 380 -8.76 5.67 5.92
N GLN A 381 -9.61 6.15 5.03
CA GLN A 381 -9.34 6.18 3.59
C GLN A 381 -10.00 7.39 2.92
N PRO A 382 -9.59 7.75 1.70
CA PRO A 382 -10.35 8.67 0.86
C PRO A 382 -11.78 8.15 0.63
N GLY A 383 -12.76 9.05 0.73
CA GLY A 383 -14.12 8.75 0.26
C GLY A 383 -14.17 8.69 -1.27
N TYR A 384 -15.25 8.11 -1.79
CA TYR A 384 -15.61 8.15 -3.21
C TYR A 384 -17.07 8.61 -3.31
N GLY A 385 -17.30 9.79 -3.89
CA GLY A 385 -18.61 10.44 -3.93
C GLY A 385 -19.03 10.92 -5.31
N ALA A 386 -20.05 11.78 -5.37
CA ALA A 386 -20.61 12.26 -6.63
C ALA A 386 -19.59 13.05 -7.49
N ALA A 387 -18.72 13.83 -6.86
CA ALA A 387 -17.65 14.55 -7.56
C ALA A 387 -16.64 13.59 -8.22
N ASP A 388 -16.35 12.47 -7.57
CA ASP A 388 -15.44 11.44 -8.09
C ASP A 388 -15.99 10.75 -9.34
N VAL A 389 -17.32 10.57 -9.43
CA VAL A 389 -17.97 10.05 -10.65
C VAL A 389 -17.77 11.00 -11.84
N VAL A 390 -17.79 12.32 -11.61
CA VAL A 390 -17.53 13.33 -12.66
C VAL A 390 -16.08 13.27 -13.11
N VAL A 391 -15.13 13.21 -12.17
CA VAL A 391 -13.69 13.05 -12.44
C VAL A 391 -13.44 11.76 -13.21
N GLU A 392 -14.03 10.65 -12.79
CA GLU A 392 -13.89 9.36 -13.45
C GLU A 392 -14.38 9.41 -14.91
N ARG A 393 -15.52 10.07 -15.17
CA ARG A 393 -16.04 10.24 -16.54
C ARG A 393 -15.12 11.08 -17.42
N TYR A 394 -14.50 12.11 -16.86
CA TYR A 394 -13.48 12.90 -17.56
C TYR A 394 -12.25 12.05 -17.87
N LEU A 395 -11.69 11.35 -16.87
CA LEU A 395 -10.53 10.48 -17.04
C LEU A 395 -10.78 9.40 -18.10
N ARG A 396 -11.99 8.81 -18.13
CA ARG A 396 -12.36 7.80 -19.12
C ARG A 396 -12.28 8.30 -20.56
N ARG A 397 -12.51 9.60 -20.80
CA ARG A 397 -12.38 10.21 -22.14
C ARG A 397 -10.92 10.37 -22.54
N LEU A 398 -10.02 10.54 -21.58
CA LEU A 398 -8.57 10.63 -21.84
C LEU A 398 -7.98 9.23 -22.05
N ASN A 399 -8.25 8.32 -21.12
CA ASN A 399 -7.82 6.93 -21.15
C ASN A 399 -8.70 6.10 -20.18
N PRO A 400 -9.37 5.03 -20.64
CA PRO A 400 -10.17 4.15 -19.77
C PRO A 400 -9.40 3.56 -18.57
N GLU A 401 -8.10 3.31 -18.71
CA GLU A 401 -7.26 2.79 -17.61
C GLU A 401 -7.13 3.80 -16.46
N LEU A 402 -7.08 5.10 -16.76
CA LEU A 402 -7.08 6.15 -15.72
C LEU A 402 -8.37 6.15 -14.91
N ALA A 403 -9.52 5.91 -15.55
CA ALA A 403 -10.80 5.81 -14.88
C ALA A 403 -10.86 4.57 -13.97
N ALA A 404 -10.37 3.43 -14.43
CA ALA A 404 -10.27 2.21 -13.63
C ALA A 404 -9.33 2.42 -12.43
N ALA A 405 -8.15 3.02 -12.67
CA ALA A 405 -7.22 3.39 -11.63
C ALA A 405 -7.86 4.33 -10.60
N TYR A 406 -8.49 5.42 -11.03
CA TYR A 406 -9.13 6.38 -10.14
C TYR A 406 -10.23 5.74 -9.28
N ARG A 407 -11.07 4.89 -9.88
CA ARG A 407 -12.12 4.16 -9.15
C ARG A 407 -11.56 3.23 -8.07
N GLY A 408 -10.47 2.52 -8.36
CA GLY A 408 -9.82 1.62 -7.41
C GLY A 408 -9.01 2.31 -6.31
N ARG A 409 -8.81 3.63 -6.39
CA ARG A 409 -7.93 4.40 -5.51
C ARG A 409 -8.22 4.23 -4.01
N PRO A 410 -9.47 4.28 -3.50
CA PRO A 410 -9.72 4.10 -2.06
C PRO A 410 -9.28 2.72 -1.55
N HIS A 411 -9.50 1.67 -2.35
CA HIS A 411 -9.11 0.32 -1.98
C HIS A 411 -7.59 0.16 -1.95
N ARG A 412 -6.89 0.60 -3.02
CA ARG A 412 -5.42 0.59 -3.07
C ARG A 412 -4.81 1.38 -1.92
N TYR A 413 -5.33 2.57 -1.65
CA TYR A 413 -4.86 3.39 -0.52
C TYR A 413 -4.96 2.65 0.82
N ARG A 414 -6.10 2.02 1.10
CA ARG A 414 -6.33 1.27 2.34
C ARG A 414 -5.38 0.08 2.45
N GLU A 415 -5.21 -0.66 1.36
CA GLU A 415 -4.31 -1.81 1.30
C GLU A 415 -2.86 -1.39 1.53
N THR A 416 -2.38 -0.38 0.80
CA THR A 416 -1.01 0.15 0.95
C THR A 416 -0.76 0.61 2.38
N LEU A 417 -1.62 1.45 2.96
CA LEU A 417 -1.39 1.92 4.34
C LEU A 417 -1.53 0.82 5.39
N GLN A 418 -2.35 -0.20 5.15
CA GLN A 418 -2.43 -1.35 6.05
C GLN A 418 -1.09 -2.11 6.04
N GLN A 419 -0.57 -2.44 4.85
CA GLN A 419 0.74 -3.09 4.70
C GLN A 419 1.87 -2.28 5.34
N VAL A 420 1.92 -0.97 5.06
CA VAL A 420 2.94 -0.08 5.64
C VAL A 420 2.90 -0.11 7.17
N ARG A 421 1.70 -0.11 7.76
CA ARG A 421 1.51 -0.18 9.22
C ARG A 421 1.89 -1.53 9.80
N ASP A 422 1.67 -2.61 9.04
CA ASP A 422 2.08 -3.95 9.43
C ASP A 422 3.61 -4.14 9.38
N GLY A 423 4.35 -3.11 8.97
CA GLY A 423 5.81 -3.07 8.97
C GLY A 423 6.44 -3.53 7.66
N TRP A 424 5.62 -3.88 6.65
CA TRP A 424 6.12 -4.39 5.38
C TRP A 424 5.19 -4.06 4.20
N SER A 425 5.71 -3.40 3.17
CA SER A 425 4.94 -3.13 1.94
C SER A 425 5.83 -3.18 0.71
N HIS A 426 5.39 -3.92 -0.32
CA HIS A 426 6.06 -4.02 -1.63
C HIS A 426 7.55 -4.39 -1.56
N GLY A 427 7.95 -5.19 -0.57
CA GLY A 427 9.33 -5.63 -0.38
C GLY A 427 10.18 -4.70 0.51
N LEU A 428 9.58 -3.65 1.05
CA LEU A 428 10.22 -2.69 1.96
C LEU A 428 9.88 -3.01 3.41
N SER A 429 10.86 -2.90 4.31
CA SER A 429 10.57 -2.72 5.74
C SER A 429 10.11 -1.29 5.99
N THR A 430 8.96 -1.10 6.62
CA THR A 430 8.31 0.22 6.68
C THR A 430 7.92 0.64 8.09
N ILE A 431 7.91 1.95 8.31
CA ILE A 431 7.16 2.59 9.40
C ILE A 431 6.27 3.70 8.83
N ALA A 432 5.14 3.96 9.46
CA ALA A 432 4.25 5.06 9.10
C ALA A 432 4.24 6.13 10.20
N LEU A 433 4.55 7.37 9.82
CA LEU A 433 4.19 8.54 10.60
C LEU A 433 2.77 8.93 10.20
N THR A 434 1.86 8.91 11.17
CA THR A 434 0.44 9.18 10.94
C THR A 434 -0.09 10.12 12.02
N PRO A 435 -1.05 11.01 11.69
CA PRO A 435 -1.78 11.73 12.74
C PRO A 435 -2.61 10.74 13.58
N ARG A 436 -2.92 11.13 14.82
CA ARG A 436 -3.80 10.38 15.72
C ARG A 436 -5.25 10.49 15.24
N LEU A 437 -6.09 9.53 15.63
CA LEU A 437 -7.52 9.54 15.29
C LEU A 437 -8.26 10.79 15.80
N SER A 438 -7.79 11.38 16.89
CA SER A 438 -8.34 12.59 17.51
C SER A 438 -7.77 13.89 16.94
N ASP A 439 -6.72 13.83 16.11
CA ASP A 439 -6.07 15.04 15.61
C ASP A 439 -6.95 15.76 14.57
N PRO A 440 -6.86 17.10 14.49
CA PRO A 440 -7.53 17.86 13.44
C PRO A 440 -7.10 17.40 12.05
N LEU A 441 -8.06 17.02 11.21
CA LEU A 441 -7.80 16.51 9.86
C LEU A 441 -8.40 17.43 8.79
N PRO A 442 -7.60 18.29 8.15
CA PRO A 442 -8.10 19.24 7.17
C PRO A 442 -8.53 18.55 5.87
N GLY A 443 -9.53 19.15 5.21
CA GLY A 443 -9.96 18.74 3.87
C GLY A 443 -8.89 18.99 2.79
N ARG A 444 -9.09 18.45 1.59
CA ARG A 444 -8.17 18.68 0.45
C ARG A 444 -8.14 20.13 -0.04
N LEU A 445 -9.21 20.88 0.23
CA LEU A 445 -9.41 22.28 -0.16
C LEU A 445 -9.64 23.16 1.08
N GLU A 446 -9.14 22.74 2.25
CA GLU A 446 -9.29 23.50 3.50
C GLU A 446 -8.69 24.91 3.35
N ARG A 447 -9.38 25.92 3.88
CA ARG A 447 -8.95 27.32 3.85
C ARG A 447 -9.04 28.00 5.21
N ASP A 448 -9.58 27.34 6.23
CA ASP A 448 -9.51 27.83 7.60
C ASP A 448 -8.07 27.72 8.11
N GLN A 449 -7.42 28.88 8.25
CA GLN A 449 -6.05 28.99 8.73
C GLN A 449 -5.89 28.45 10.16
N VAL A 450 -6.91 28.58 11.01
CA VAL A 450 -6.88 28.08 12.39
C VAL A 450 -6.87 26.55 12.37
N ALA A 451 -7.75 25.94 11.57
CA ALA A 451 -7.79 24.48 11.39
C ALA A 451 -6.48 23.94 10.81
N LEU A 452 -5.91 24.62 9.80
CA LEU A 452 -4.62 24.25 9.21
C LEU A 452 -3.48 24.33 10.23
N ARG A 453 -3.37 25.43 10.98
CA ARG A 453 -2.34 25.59 12.03
C ARG A 453 -2.49 24.53 13.12
N ALA A 454 -3.72 24.22 13.54
CA ALA A 454 -3.98 23.17 14.53
C ALA A 454 -3.54 21.78 14.02
N ALA A 455 -3.86 21.45 12.76
CA ALA A 455 -3.43 20.20 12.13
C ALA A 455 -1.91 20.11 12.00
N ARG A 456 -1.23 21.22 11.66
CA ARG A 456 0.23 21.30 11.58
C ARG A 456 0.89 20.97 12.92
N THR A 457 0.43 21.62 14.00
CA THR A 457 0.97 21.37 15.35
C THR A 457 0.75 19.92 15.78
N ALA A 458 -0.47 19.41 15.62
CA ALA A 458 -0.80 18.03 15.98
C ALA A 458 0.03 16.99 15.19
N ALA A 459 0.24 17.23 13.90
CA ALA A 459 1.06 16.37 13.05
C ALA A 459 2.54 16.37 13.44
N ALA A 460 3.10 17.53 13.84
CA ALA A 460 4.47 17.62 14.33
C ALA A 460 4.65 16.85 15.65
N ASP A 461 3.69 16.96 16.57
CA ASP A 461 3.71 16.22 17.84
C ASP A 461 3.62 14.71 17.59
N ALA A 462 2.68 14.27 16.75
CA ALA A 462 2.55 12.87 16.37
C ALA A 462 3.83 12.34 15.70
N ALA A 463 4.49 13.13 14.85
CA ALA A 463 5.77 12.74 14.24
C ALA A 463 6.86 12.47 15.29
N ARG A 464 7.00 13.35 16.29
CA ARG A 464 7.97 13.16 17.39
C ARG A 464 7.64 11.93 18.23
N GLU A 465 6.36 11.67 18.50
CA GLU A 465 5.92 10.45 19.19
C GLU A 465 6.32 9.18 18.41
N HIS A 466 6.05 9.14 17.11
CA HIS A 466 6.45 8.00 16.25
C HIS A 466 7.96 7.83 16.18
N LEU A 467 8.72 8.93 16.23
CA LEU A 467 10.18 8.94 16.14
C LEU A 467 10.87 8.86 17.51
N ALA A 468 10.13 8.74 18.61
CA ALA A 468 10.69 8.72 19.97
C ALA A 468 11.78 7.65 20.13
N PHE A 469 11.64 6.50 19.47
CA PHE A 469 12.64 5.42 19.48
C PHE A 469 14.03 5.84 18.97
N LEU A 470 14.10 6.89 18.14
CA LEU A 470 15.33 7.51 17.65
C LEU A 470 15.76 8.70 18.51
N LEU A 471 14.82 9.47 19.05
CA LEU A 471 15.07 10.75 19.72
C LEU A 471 15.46 10.61 21.20
N GLU A 472 14.97 9.56 21.87
CA GLU A 472 15.22 9.32 23.30
C GLU A 472 16.65 8.82 23.59
N GLU A 473 17.40 8.39 22.58
CA GLU A 473 18.79 7.93 22.66
C GLU A 473 19.78 9.06 22.29
N LYS A 474 19.68 10.23 22.94
CA LYS A 474 20.81 11.18 22.93
C LYS A 474 21.94 10.60 23.82
N PRO A 475 23.18 10.51 23.33
CA PRO A 475 24.31 10.02 24.13
C PRO A 475 24.57 10.88 25.37
#